data_AF-A0A7X0AGY1-F1
#
_entry.id   AF-A0A7X0AGY1-F1
#
_cell.length_a   1.000
_cell.length_b   1.000
_cell.length_c   1.000
_cell.angle_alpha   90.00
_cell.angle_beta   90.00
_cell.angle_gamma   90.00
#
_symmetry.space_group_name_H-M   'P 1'
#
loop_
_entity.id
_entity.type
_entity.pdbx_description
1 polymer ?
#
loop_
_entity_poly.entity_id
_entity_poly.type
_entity_poly.pdbx_seq_one_letter_code
_entity_poly.pdbx_strand_id
1 'polypeptide(L)'
;MSLEVVTEGTYLGDVIGDINRRRGSISDQDQKGVSAFVQGFVPLCETFGHINFLRSATSGRSTFTMIFDHYEKVPASMIEKLMEKEAK
;
A
#
# COMPACT_ATOMS: atom_id res chain seq x y z
N MET A 1 -7.86 -3.72 -2.21
CA MET A 1 -7.50 -4.40 -0.93
C MET A 1 -7.50 -3.35 0.15
N SER A 2 -8.15 -3.60 1.28
CA SER A 2 -7.98 -2.78 2.48
C SER A 2 -6.63 -3.11 3.11
N LEU A 3 -5.78 -2.10 3.29
CA LEU A 3 -4.45 -2.17 3.87
C LEU A 3 -4.43 -1.37 5.15
N GLU A 4 -4.00 -2.00 6.24
CA GLU A 4 -3.68 -1.35 7.49
C GLU A 4 -2.19 -1.55 7.77
N VAL A 5 -1.47 -0.47 8.04
CA VAL A 5 -0.05 -0.49 8.43
C VAL A 5 0.09 0.12 9.82
N VAL A 6 0.77 -0.58 10.71
CA VAL A 6 1.12 -0.09 12.04
C VAL A 6 2.63 0.09 12.12
N THR A 7 3.07 1.27 12.51
CA THR A 7 4.48 1.65 12.55
C THR A 7 4.78 2.63 13.69
N GLU A 8 6.04 3.02 13.86
CA GLU A 8 6.40 4.15 14.69
C GLU A 8 6.20 5.47 13.91
N GLY A 9 5.83 6.56 14.62
CA GLY A 9 5.58 7.87 13.99
C GLY A 9 6.74 8.41 13.15
N THR A 10 7.98 8.03 13.49
CA THR A 10 9.20 8.40 12.74
C THR A 10 9.20 7.90 11.29
N TYR A 11 8.55 6.77 11.02
CA TYR A 11 8.52 6.12 9.69
C TYR A 11 7.22 6.39 8.92
N LEU A 12 6.30 7.16 9.50
CA LEU A 12 4.98 7.39 8.96
C LEU A 12 5.03 7.98 7.54
N GLY A 13 5.93 8.94 7.31
CA GLY A 13 6.11 9.57 6.00
C GLY A 13 6.54 8.60 4.91
N ASP A 14 7.46 7.68 5.20
CA ASP A 14 7.93 6.68 4.23
C ASP A 14 6.83 5.67 3.88
N VAL A 15 6.02 5.28 4.87
CA VAL A 15 4.88 4.38 4.68
C VAL A 15 3.81 5.05 3.81
N ILE A 16 3.45 6.30 4.11
CA ILE A 16 2.51 7.09 3.31
C ILE A 16 3.02 7.26 1.87
N GLY A 17 4.32 7.49 1.71
CA GLY A 17 4.96 7.61 0.39
C GLY A 17 4.83 6.34 -0.45
N ASP A 18 5.02 5.15 0.15
CA ASP A 18 4.88 3.87 -0.56
C ASP A 18 3.44 3.57 -0.95
N ILE A 19 2.47 3.85 -0.07
CA ILE A 19 1.04 3.68 -0.38
C ILE A 19 0.67 4.55 -1.59
N ASN A 20 1.07 5.82 -1.59
CA ASN A 20 0.81 6.73 -2.72
C ASN A 20 1.51 6.26 -4.01
N ARG A 21 2.77 5.81 -3.92
CA ARG A 21 3.52 5.29 -5.08
C ARG A 21 2.86 4.06 -5.69
N ARG A 22 2.19 3.24 -4.88
CA ARG A 22 1.42 2.05 -5.29
C ARG A 22 0.00 2.37 -5.72
N ARG A 23 -0.30 3.64 -6.01
CA ARG A 23 -1.64 4.12 -6.40
C ARG A 23 -2.69 3.79 -5.33
N GLY A 24 -2.27 3.74 -4.07
CA GLY A 24 -3.15 3.55 -2.94
C GLY A 24 -3.80 4.86 -2.51
N SER A 25 -5.01 4.75 -1.98
CA SER A 25 -5.74 5.85 -1.35
C SER A 25 -5.71 5.68 0.16
N ILE A 26 -5.39 6.73 0.89
CA ILE A 26 -5.39 6.72 2.36
C ILE A 26 -6.80 7.12 2.81
N SER A 27 -7.41 6.28 3.64
CA SER A 27 -8.73 6.52 4.21
C SER A 27 -8.64 7.13 5.60
N ASP A 28 -7.71 6.64 6.42
CA ASP A 28 -7.52 7.13 7.77
C ASP A 28 -6.05 7.03 8.19
N GLN A 29 -5.64 7.91 9.09
CA GLN A 29 -4.32 7.87 9.71
C GLN A 29 -4.40 8.53 11.09
N ASP A 30 -3.73 7.95 12.07
CA ASP A 30 -3.61 8.55 13.39
C ASP A 30 -2.26 8.20 14.02
N GLN A 31 -1.86 9.02 14.99
CA GLN A 31 -0.65 8.84 15.76
C GLN A 31 -0.95 8.93 17.25
N LYS A 32 -0.70 7.83 17.96
CA LYS A 32 -0.86 7.74 19.41
C LYS A 32 0.49 7.51 20.08
N GLY A 33 1.11 8.62 20.49
CA GLY A 33 2.44 8.60 21.10
C GLY A 33 3.51 8.15 20.11
N VAL A 34 4.18 7.03 20.41
CA VAL A 34 5.25 6.49 19.56
C VAL A 34 4.69 5.68 18.38
N SER A 35 3.49 5.11 18.52
CA SER A 35 2.85 4.31 17.48
C SER A 35 1.97 5.17 16.58
N ALA A 36 1.97 4.85 15.29
CA ALA A 36 1.10 5.43 14.28
C ALA A 36 0.49 4.32 13.44
N PHE A 37 -0.70 4.56 12.90
CA PHE A 37 -1.33 3.68 11.94
C PHE A 37 -1.75 4.44 10.68
N VAL A 38 -1.78 3.72 9.58
CA VAL A 38 -2.31 4.19 8.29
C VAL A 38 -3.23 3.13 7.73
N GLN A 39 -4.46 3.53 7.41
CA GLN A 39 -5.44 2.69 6.73
C GLN A 39 -5.74 3.25 5.35
N GLY A 40 -5.93 2.36 4.39
CA GLY A 40 -6.25 2.75 3.03
C GLY A 40 -6.56 1.60 2.11
N PHE A 41 -6.73 1.92 0.83
CA PHE A 41 -6.97 0.96 -0.22
C PHE A 41 -5.79 0.93 -1.17
N VAL A 42 -5.30 -0.28 -1.49
CA VAL A 42 -4.25 -0.49 -2.50
C VAL A 42 -4.72 -1.51 -3.53
N PRO A 43 -4.48 -1.28 -4.84
CA PRO A 43 -4.72 -2.28 -5.88
C PRO A 43 -3.81 -3.50 -5.68
N LEU A 44 -4.37 -4.71 -5.71
CA LEU A 44 -3.58 -5.95 -5.49
C LEU A 44 -2.42 -6.11 -6.48
N CYS A 45 -2.55 -5.61 -7.71
CA CYS A 45 -1.48 -5.67 -8.71
C CYS A 45 -0.22 -4.86 -8.31
N GLU A 46 -0.39 -3.84 -7.46
CA GLU A 46 0.68 -2.95 -7.01
C GLU A 46 1.28 -3.37 -5.66
N THR A 47 0.80 -4.43 -5.01
CA THR A 47 1.28 -4.84 -3.67
C THR A 47 2.53 -5.72 -3.72
N PHE A 48 2.90 -6.22 -4.90
CA PHE A 48 4.13 -7.00 -5.07
C PHE A 48 5.36 -6.20 -4.60
N GLY A 49 6.15 -6.81 -3.70
CA GLY A 49 7.33 -6.18 -3.11
C GLY A 49 7.04 -5.19 -1.96
N HIS A 50 5.78 -4.99 -1.56
CA HIS A 50 5.43 -4.11 -0.42
C HIS A 50 6.11 -4.56 0.89
N ILE A 51 6.14 -5.87 1.17
CA ILE A 51 6.83 -6.44 2.34
C ILE A 51 8.30 -6.04 2.40
N ASN A 52 9.00 -6.14 1.27
CA ASN A 52 10.44 -5.88 1.21
C ASN A 52 10.72 -4.40 1.42
N PHE A 53 9.92 -3.52 0.80
CA PHE A 53 10.00 -2.09 1.03
C PHE A 53 9.72 -1.74 2.50
N LEU A 54 8.61 -2.22 3.05
CA LEU A 54 8.19 -1.91 4.42
C LEU A 54 9.24 -2.33 5.44
N ARG A 55 9.82 -3.52 5.28
CA ARG A 55 10.91 -4.01 6.14
C ARG A 55 12.15 -3.14 6.03
N SER A 56 12.53 -2.71 4.81
CA SER A 56 13.71 -1.87 4.59
C SER A 56 13.52 -0.46 5.14
N ALA A 57 12.36 0.15 4.91
CA ALA A 57 12.07 1.53 5.31
C ALA A 57 11.99 1.66 6.84
N THR A 58 11.46 0.65 7.52
CA THR A 58 11.13 0.73 8.95
C THR A 58 12.07 -0.09 9.83
N SER A 59 13.20 -0.54 9.26
CA SER A 59 14.14 -1.45 9.92
C SER A 59 13.44 -2.71 10.49
N GLY A 60 12.38 -3.17 9.83
CA GLY A 60 11.58 -4.33 10.23
C GLY A 60 10.65 -4.11 11.43
N ARG A 61 10.36 -2.88 11.82
CA ARG A 61 9.50 -2.56 12.98
C ARG A 61 8.03 -2.32 12.64
N SER A 62 7.67 -2.34 11.38
CA SER A 62 6.27 -2.21 10.96
C SER A 62 5.61 -3.54 10.70
N THR A 63 4.31 -3.57 10.94
CA THR A 63 3.42 -4.66 10.57
C THR A 63 2.33 -4.13 9.63
N PHE A 64 1.80 -5.00 8.77
CA PHE A 64 0.67 -4.65 7.93
C PHE A 64 -0.32 -5.81 7.84
N THR A 65 -1.57 -5.48 7.64
CA THR A 65 -2.66 -6.41 7.39
C THR A 65 -3.34 -6.02 6.09
N MET A 66 -3.65 -7.01 5.26
CA MET A 66 -4.30 -6.78 3.98
C MET A 66 -5.50 -7.72 3.80
N ILE A 67 -6.66 -7.14 3.52
CA ILE A 67 -7.93 -7.87 3.37
C ILE A 67 -8.57 -7.49 2.04
N PHE A 68 -9.22 -8.45 1.38
CA PHE A 68 -10.05 -8.15 0.22
C PHE A 68 -11.21 -7.22 0.62
N ASP A 69 -11.49 -6.21 -0.20
CA ASP A 69 -12.54 -5.24 0.09
C ASP A 69 -13.53 -5.15 -1.08
N HIS A 70 -13.07 -4.66 -2.24
CA HIS A 70 -13.88 -4.55 -3.44
C HIS A 70 -13.06 -4.68 -4.74
N TYR A 71 -13.78 -4.76 -5.85
CA TYR A 71 -13.24 -4.63 -7.20
C TYR A 71 -13.46 -3.21 -7.72
N GLU A 72 -12.45 -2.67 -8.40
CA GLU A 72 -12.51 -1.34 -9.04
C GLU A 72 -12.12 -1.45 -10.52
N LYS A 73 -12.66 -0.54 -11.34
CA LYS A 73 -12.33 -0.49 -12.76
C LYS A 73 -10.86 -0.07 -12.94
N VAL A 74 -10.16 -0.84 -13.78
CA VAL A 74 -8.78 -0.52 -14.14
C VAL A 74 -8.76 0.71 -15.07
N PRO A 75 -7.87 1.70 -14.84
CA PRO A 75 -7.72 2.84 -15.75
C PRO A 75 -7.33 2.41 -17.17
N ALA A 76 -7.86 3.10 -18.18
CA ALA A 76 -7.67 2.76 -19.60
C ALA A 76 -6.18 2.61 -20.00
N SER A 77 -5.30 3.46 -19.47
CA SER A 77 -3.85 3.42 -19.74
C SER A 77 -3.14 2.15 -19.25
N MET A 78 -3.75 1.41 -18.32
CA MET A 78 -3.22 0.15 -17.81
C MET A 78 -3.82 -1.05 -18.54
N ILE A 79 -5.04 -0.91 -19.09
CA ILE A 79 -5.73 -1.97 -19.84
C ILE A 79 -4.90 -2.39 -21.06
N GLU A 80 -4.41 -1.42 -21.84
CA GLU A 80 -3.58 -1.71 -23.03
C GLU A 80 -2.33 -2.51 -22.65
N LYS A 81 -1.62 -2.09 -21.59
CA LYS A 81 -0.42 -2.79 -21.09
C LYS A 81 -0.71 -4.20 -20.58
N LEU A 82 -1.88 -4.41 -19.95
CA LEU A 82 -2.31 -5.72 -19.48
C LEU A 82 -2.64 -6.65 -20.65
N MET A 83 -3.36 -6.14 -21.66
CA MET A 83 -3.72 -6.90 -22.85
C MET A 83 -2.49 -7.31 -23.68
N GLU A 84 -1.50 -6.42 -23.83
CA GLU A 84 -0.23 -6.77 -24.49
C GLU A 84 0.54 -7.86 -23.75
N LYS A 85 0.45 -7.89 -22.41
CA LYS A 85 1.17 -8.87 -21.58
C LYS A 85 0.51 -10.26 -21.59
N GLU A 86 -0.81 -10.32 -21.69
CA GLU A 86 -1.59 -11.57 -21.80
C GLU A 86 -1.56 -12.17 -23.21
N ALA A 87 -1.40 -11.35 -24.24
CA ALA A 87 -1.31 -11.80 -25.64
C ALA A 87 0.02 -12.49 -25.99
N LYS A 88 0.96 -12.58 -25.03
CA LYS A 88 2.33 -13.05 -25.21
C LYS A 88 2.60 -14.27 -24.36
#